data_AF-A0A2N7QBB4-F1
#
_entry.id   AF-A0A2N7QBB4-F1
#
_cell.length_a   1.000
_cell.length_b   1.000
_cell.length_c   1.000
_cell.angle_alpha   90.00
_cell.angle_beta   90.00
_cell.angle_gamma   90.00
#
_symmetry.space_group_name_H-M   'P 1'
#
loop_
_entity.id
_entity.type
_entity.pdbx_description
1 polymer ?
#
loop_
_entity_poly.entity_id
_entity_poly.type
_entity_poly.pdbx_seq_one_letter_code
_entity_poly.pdbx_strand_id
1 'polypeptide(L)'
;MNLSLLGELVIVLIAAVLITVIFHRLKLPAVVGFLMTGVLIGPGGFSLVKDTRTINALAEIGVMMLLFIIGIEFSLERLQKIQKFFWVAGSSQVGLTVAVVTLIVKLSGVHLQESILYGFLVALSSTAVVLKILADKNQLNSPSGQISTGILIFQDMAIVPMLALIPVLANLESVSLISLGSRFLISILAVLAVYLIARKVMPVITSVIVRTRIKEIFLM
;
A
#
# COMPACT_ATOMS: atom_id res chain seq x y z
N MET A 1 -32.94 0.19 -8.26
CA MET A 1 -32.14 -0.06 -7.04
C MET A 1 -32.36 -1.51 -6.66
N ASN A 2 -31.35 -2.38 -6.80
CA ASN A 2 -31.54 -3.83 -6.62
C ASN A 2 -31.86 -4.13 -5.15
N LEU A 3 -33.05 -4.66 -4.87
CA LEU A 3 -33.47 -5.04 -3.51
C LEU A 3 -32.49 -6.04 -2.85
N SER A 4 -31.76 -6.81 -3.66
CA SER A 4 -30.69 -7.71 -3.18
C SER A 4 -29.53 -6.97 -2.53
N LEU A 5 -29.08 -5.84 -3.10
CA LEU A 5 -27.95 -5.07 -2.57
C LEU A 5 -28.26 -4.48 -1.20
N LEU A 6 -29.47 -3.94 -1.03
CA LEU A 6 -29.90 -3.41 0.26
C LEU A 6 -29.96 -4.52 1.32
N GLY A 7 -30.48 -5.70 0.96
CA GLY A 7 -30.49 -6.86 1.84
C GLY A 7 -29.08 -7.31 2.25
N GLU A 8 -28.15 -7.40 1.30
CA GLU A 8 -26.76 -7.75 1.57
C GLU A 8 -26.06 -6.71 2.46
N LEU A 9 -26.28 -5.41 2.22
CA LEU A 9 -25.75 -4.35 3.10
C LEU A 9 -26.29 -4.44 4.52
N VAL A 10 -27.59 -4.72 4.68
CA VAL A 10 -28.20 -4.91 6.01
C VAL A 10 -27.58 -6.12 6.70
N ILE A 11 -27.36 -7.23 5.99
CA ILE A 11 -26.69 -8.42 6.54
C ILE A 11 -25.26 -8.09 6.96
N VAL A 12 -24.50 -7.37 6.12
CA VAL A 12 -23.14 -6.92 6.44
C VAL A 12 -23.13 -6.08 7.71
N LEU A 13 -24.04 -5.10 7.83
CA LEU A 13 -24.12 -4.23 9.00
C LEU A 13 -24.49 -5.01 10.27
N ILE A 14 -25.50 -5.88 10.21
CA ILE A 14 -25.92 -6.69 11.36
C ILE A 14 -24.79 -7.62 11.80
N ALA A 15 -24.18 -8.33 10.85
CA ALA A 15 -23.08 -9.24 11.14
C ALA A 15 -21.86 -8.50 11.71
N ALA A 16 -21.50 -7.35 11.12
CA ALA A 16 -20.41 -6.51 11.59
C ALA A 16 -20.65 -6.06 13.03
N VAL A 17 -21.86 -5.58 13.36
CA VAL A 17 -22.20 -5.16 14.73
C VAL A 17 -22.09 -6.34 15.70
N LEU A 18 -22.73 -7.47 15.40
CA LEU A 18 -22.72 -8.65 16.28
C LEU A 18 -21.29 -9.15 16.54
N ILE A 19 -20.51 -9.35 15.49
CA ILE A 19 -19.14 -9.87 15.59
C ILE A 19 -18.25 -8.85 16.30
N THR A 20 -18.40 -7.56 16.00
CA THR A 20 -17.59 -6.51 16.66
C THR A 20 -17.91 -6.42 18.14
N VAL A 21 -19.16 -6.55 18.56
CA VAL A 21 -19.54 -6.59 19.98
C VAL A 21 -18.89 -7.80 20.67
N ILE A 22 -18.89 -8.98 20.05
CA ILE A 22 -18.22 -10.18 20.57
C ILE A 22 -16.72 -9.91 20.73
N PHE A 23 -16.07 -9.39 19.68
CA PHE A 23 -14.63 -9.10 19.69
C PHE A 23 -14.26 -8.01 20.70
N HIS A 24 -15.12 -7.01 20.86
CA HIS A 24 -14.96 -5.99 21.89
C HIS A 24 -14.99 -6.59 23.30
N ARG A 25 -15.91 -7.54 23.57
CA ARG A 25 -15.92 -8.28 24.86
C ARG A 25 -14.67 -9.12 25.07
N LEU A 26 -14.07 -9.62 24.00
CA LEU A 26 -12.77 -10.32 24.03
C LEU A 26 -11.57 -9.37 24.10
N LYS A 27 -11.79 -8.04 24.19
CA LYS A 27 -10.74 -7.00 24.21
C LYS A 27 -9.86 -6.99 22.95
N LEU A 28 -10.40 -7.45 21.82
CA LEU A 28 -9.72 -7.41 20.52
C LEU A 28 -10.02 -6.10 19.77
N PRO A 29 -9.12 -5.62 18.90
CA PRO A 29 -9.38 -4.43 18.09
C PRO A 29 -10.58 -4.63 17.15
N ALA A 30 -11.42 -3.60 17.02
CA ALA A 30 -12.65 -3.67 16.22
C ALA A 30 -12.40 -4.03 14.76
N VAL A 31 -11.28 -3.56 14.18
CA VAL A 31 -10.86 -3.90 12.81
C VAL A 31 -10.74 -5.40 12.59
N VAL A 32 -10.27 -6.16 13.59
CA VAL A 32 -10.21 -7.63 13.50
C VAL A 32 -11.62 -8.22 13.41
N GLY A 33 -12.58 -7.68 14.17
CA GLY A 33 -13.98 -8.06 14.07
C GLY A 33 -14.59 -7.79 12.69
N PHE A 34 -14.27 -6.66 12.07
CA PHE A 34 -14.71 -6.35 10.70
C PHE A 34 -14.11 -7.30 9.66
N LEU A 35 -12.81 -7.62 9.77
CA LEU A 35 -12.16 -8.59 8.88
C LEU A 35 -12.78 -9.98 9.04
N MET A 36 -13.00 -10.42 10.27
CA MET A 36 -13.66 -11.70 10.56
C MET A 36 -15.10 -11.73 10.06
N THR A 37 -15.80 -10.61 10.14
CA THR A 37 -17.13 -10.47 9.53
C THR A 37 -17.06 -10.76 8.04
N GLY A 38 -16.17 -10.09 7.31
CA GLY A 38 -15.99 -10.29 5.87
C GLY A 38 -15.63 -11.73 5.50
N VAL A 39 -14.74 -12.36 6.27
CA VAL A 39 -14.37 -13.78 6.09
C VAL A 39 -15.58 -14.70 6.29
N LEU A 40 -16.40 -14.45 7.32
CA LEU A 40 -17.54 -15.29 7.65
C LEU A 40 -18.73 -15.11 6.70
N ILE A 41 -19.08 -13.88 6.32
CA ILE A 41 -20.28 -13.62 5.50
C ILE A 41 -20.00 -13.61 4.00
N GLY A 42 -18.73 -13.46 3.61
CA GLY A 42 -18.32 -13.46 2.22
C GLY A 42 -18.43 -14.82 1.54
N PRO A 43 -18.10 -14.91 0.24
CA PRO A 43 -18.24 -16.14 -0.54
C PRO A 43 -17.43 -17.32 0.00
N GLY A 44 -16.31 -17.05 0.67
CA GLY A 44 -15.47 -18.08 1.30
C GLY A 44 -16.01 -18.64 2.62
N GLY A 45 -17.03 -18.01 3.20
CA GLY A 45 -17.68 -18.44 4.44
C GLY A 45 -19.10 -18.94 4.19
N PHE A 46 -20.08 -18.27 4.77
CA PHE A 46 -21.50 -18.59 4.64
C PHE A 46 -22.14 -18.13 3.31
N SER A 47 -21.39 -17.43 2.44
CA SER A 47 -21.89 -16.95 1.13
C SER A 47 -23.20 -16.14 1.22
N LEU A 48 -23.35 -15.37 2.31
CA LEU A 48 -24.50 -14.50 2.54
C LEU A 48 -24.45 -13.25 1.65
N VAL A 49 -23.23 -12.86 1.27
CA VAL A 49 -22.94 -11.75 0.38
C VAL A 49 -22.51 -12.30 -0.99
N LYS A 50 -23.24 -11.95 -2.05
CA LYS A 50 -23.01 -12.45 -3.41
C LYS A 50 -22.51 -11.35 -4.34
N ASP A 51 -22.93 -10.11 -4.14
CA ASP A 51 -22.48 -8.97 -4.95
C ASP A 51 -21.16 -8.38 -4.41
N THR A 52 -20.08 -9.16 -4.57
CA THR A 52 -18.75 -8.75 -4.12
C THR A 52 -18.20 -7.53 -4.87
N ARG A 53 -18.59 -7.33 -6.14
CA ARG A 53 -18.10 -6.21 -6.95
C ARG A 53 -18.58 -4.88 -6.39
N THR A 54 -19.88 -4.75 -6.14
CA THR A 54 -20.43 -3.50 -5.61
C THR A 54 -19.99 -3.25 -4.17
N ILE A 55 -19.91 -4.29 -3.34
CA ILE A 55 -19.43 -4.16 -1.96
C ILE A 55 -17.94 -3.78 -1.91
N ASN A 56 -17.11 -4.32 -2.80
CA ASN A 56 -15.71 -3.90 -2.91
C ASN A 56 -15.57 -2.43 -3.29
N ALA A 57 -16.36 -1.95 -4.26
CA ALA A 57 -16.36 -0.53 -4.63
C ALA A 57 -16.76 0.38 -3.45
N LEU A 58 -17.77 -0.02 -2.65
CA LEU A 58 -18.15 0.70 -1.44
C LEU A 58 -17.06 0.66 -0.37
N ALA A 59 -16.39 -0.49 -0.21
CA ALA A 59 -15.31 -0.65 0.75
C ALA A 59 -14.09 0.22 0.41
N GLU A 60 -13.72 0.32 -0.88
CA GLU A 60 -12.65 1.22 -1.34
C GLU A 60 -12.95 2.67 -0.98
N ILE A 61 -14.18 3.15 -1.22
CA ILE A 61 -14.60 4.50 -0.83
C ILE A 61 -14.49 4.68 0.69
N GLY A 62 -14.93 3.69 1.47
CA GLY A 62 -14.83 3.72 2.94
C GLY A 62 -13.39 3.82 3.43
N VAL A 63 -12.46 3.07 2.83
CA VAL A 63 -11.02 3.13 3.14
C VAL A 63 -10.42 4.47 2.73
N MET A 64 -10.77 5.00 1.54
CA MET A 64 -10.32 6.32 1.10
C MET A 64 -10.77 7.42 2.07
N MET A 65 -12.05 7.41 2.47
CA MET A 65 -12.59 8.37 3.45
C MET A 65 -11.89 8.25 4.80
N LEU A 66 -11.64 7.02 5.28
CA LEU A 66 -10.93 6.78 6.53
C LEU A 66 -9.51 7.35 6.48
N LEU A 67 -8.75 7.04 5.44
CA LEU A 67 -7.38 7.52 5.28
C LEU A 67 -7.34 9.03 5.07
N PHE A 68 -8.33 9.60 4.41
CA PHE A 68 -8.47 11.05 4.25
C PHE A 68 -8.73 11.76 5.58
N ILE A 69 -9.66 11.26 6.39
CA ILE A 69 -9.96 11.81 7.73
C ILE A 69 -8.72 11.73 8.62
N ILE A 70 -8.07 10.56 8.65
CA ILE A 70 -6.80 10.39 9.39
C ILE A 70 -5.77 11.39 8.86
N GLY A 71 -5.67 11.55 7.54
CA GLY A 71 -4.76 12.51 6.90
C GLY A 71 -5.00 13.97 7.31
N ILE A 72 -6.26 14.41 7.43
CA ILE A 72 -6.61 15.76 7.90
C ILE A 72 -6.21 15.96 9.38
N GLU A 73 -6.30 14.92 10.20
CA GLU A 73 -5.87 14.97 11.59
C GLU A 73 -4.33 15.07 11.73
N PHE A 74 -3.57 14.76 10.67
CA PHE A 74 -2.13 14.90 10.61
C PHE A 74 -1.71 16.29 10.10
N SER A 75 -1.12 17.11 10.98
CA SER A 75 -0.49 18.36 10.57
C SER A 75 0.89 18.12 9.92
N LEU A 76 1.26 18.98 8.96
CA LEU A 76 2.60 18.97 8.36
C LEU A 76 3.72 19.10 9.40
N GLU A 77 3.48 19.91 10.43
CA GLU A 77 4.39 20.09 11.57
C GLU A 77 4.63 18.78 12.33
N ARG A 78 3.60 17.95 12.45
CA ARG A 78 3.72 16.63 13.07
C ARG A 78 4.53 15.69 12.20
N LEU A 79 4.37 15.74 10.87
CA LEU A 79 5.18 14.97 9.94
C LEU A 79 6.67 15.31 10.07
N GLN A 80 7.00 16.61 10.22
CA GLN A 80 8.36 17.05 10.47
C GLN A 80 8.92 16.54 11.80
N LYS A 81 8.10 16.48 12.87
CA LYS A 81 8.53 15.93 14.17
C LYS A 81 8.85 14.43 14.10
N ILE A 82 8.13 13.67 13.28
CA ILE A 82 8.34 12.22 13.12
C ILE A 82 9.36 11.86 12.04
N GLN A 83 9.98 12.83 11.36
CA GLN A 83 10.95 12.59 10.28
C GLN A 83 12.13 11.70 10.72
N LYS A 84 12.56 11.82 11.99
CA LYS A 84 13.64 10.99 12.54
C LYS A 84 13.19 9.53 12.65
N PHE A 85 11.93 9.28 13.01
CA PHE A 85 11.38 7.93 13.07
C PHE A 85 11.21 7.35 11.66
N PHE A 86 10.79 8.16 10.69
CA PHE A 86 10.76 7.76 9.28
C PHE A 86 12.14 7.25 8.82
N TRP A 87 13.19 8.05 9.00
CA TRP A 87 14.53 7.69 8.53
C TRP A 87 15.19 6.59 9.35
N VAL A 88 15.10 6.61 10.67
CA VAL A 88 15.81 5.68 11.55
C VAL A 88 14.98 4.42 11.79
N ALA A 89 13.76 4.56 12.33
CA ALA A 89 12.94 3.42 12.69
C ALA A 89 12.38 2.71 11.46
N GLY A 90 11.93 3.47 10.45
CA GLY A 90 11.42 2.91 9.19
C GLY A 90 12.47 2.11 8.43
N SER A 91 13.63 2.72 8.16
CA SER A 91 14.70 2.03 7.43
C SER A 91 15.27 0.83 8.18
N SER A 92 15.44 0.94 9.50
CA SER A 92 15.94 -0.18 10.32
C SER A 92 14.92 -1.30 10.39
N GLN A 93 13.63 -1.02 10.62
CA GLN A 93 12.60 -2.06 10.65
C GLN A 93 12.51 -2.79 9.30
N VAL A 94 12.43 -2.06 8.19
CA VAL A 94 12.35 -2.67 6.86
C VAL A 94 13.62 -3.45 6.56
N GLY A 95 14.79 -2.84 6.70
CA GLY A 95 16.07 -3.46 6.39
C GLY A 95 16.35 -4.72 7.22
N LEU A 96 16.10 -4.66 8.54
CA LEU A 96 16.28 -5.80 9.43
C LEU A 96 15.27 -6.91 9.12
N THR A 97 14.01 -6.58 8.87
CA THR A 97 12.99 -7.60 8.54
C THR A 97 13.33 -8.31 7.24
N VAL A 98 13.69 -7.55 6.19
CA VAL A 98 14.14 -8.12 4.92
C VAL A 98 15.36 -9.01 5.14
N ALA A 99 16.38 -8.56 5.86
CA ALA A 99 17.60 -9.32 6.10
C ALA A 99 17.34 -10.62 6.86
N VAL A 100 16.58 -10.56 7.97
CA VAL A 100 16.27 -11.72 8.81
C VAL A 100 15.43 -12.74 8.04
N VAL A 101 14.37 -12.29 7.36
CA VAL A 101 13.50 -13.18 6.59
C VAL A 101 14.25 -13.80 5.42
N THR A 102 15.06 -13.01 4.70
CA THR A 102 15.92 -13.53 3.62
C THR A 102 16.85 -14.61 4.13
N LEU A 103 17.49 -14.40 5.29
CA LEU A 103 18.39 -15.38 5.89
C LEU A 103 17.65 -16.68 6.25
N ILE A 104 16.50 -16.59 6.92
CA ILE A 104 15.69 -17.76 7.33
C ILE A 104 15.23 -18.56 6.10
N VAL A 105 14.70 -17.88 5.09
CA VAL A 105 14.21 -18.52 3.86
C VAL A 105 15.36 -19.14 3.08
N LYS A 106 16.52 -18.45 3.02
CA LYS A 106 17.72 -18.97 2.36
C LYS A 106 18.24 -20.24 3.02
N LEU A 107 18.26 -20.28 4.35
CA LEU A 107 18.65 -21.48 5.12
C LEU A 107 17.70 -22.67 4.89
N SER A 108 16.47 -22.41 4.44
CA SER A 108 15.50 -23.45 4.07
C SER A 108 15.73 -24.03 2.67
N GLY A 109 16.79 -23.62 1.97
CA GLY A 109 17.19 -24.15 0.66
C GLY A 109 16.64 -23.40 -0.56
N VAL A 110 15.94 -22.28 -0.34
CA VAL A 110 15.32 -21.47 -1.41
C VAL A 110 16.38 -20.61 -2.14
N HIS A 111 16.13 -20.24 -3.39
CA HIS A 111 16.97 -19.33 -4.15
C HIS A 111 17.07 -17.94 -3.47
N LEU A 112 18.19 -17.25 -3.64
CA LEU A 112 18.43 -15.97 -2.93
C LEU A 112 17.40 -14.90 -3.34
N GLN A 113 17.04 -14.88 -4.61
CA GLN A 113 16.13 -13.94 -5.23
C GLN A 113 14.72 -14.09 -4.67
N GLU A 114 14.23 -15.33 -4.57
CA GLU A 114 12.97 -15.66 -3.92
C GLU A 114 13.01 -15.32 -2.42
N SER A 115 14.13 -15.62 -1.74
CA SER A 115 14.30 -15.30 -0.32
C SER A 115 14.19 -13.79 -0.04
N ILE A 116 14.79 -12.95 -0.89
CA ILE A 116 14.68 -11.48 -0.82
C ILE A 116 13.23 -11.04 -1.07
N LEU A 117 12.55 -11.65 -2.03
CA LEU A 117 11.16 -11.35 -2.33
C LEU A 117 10.24 -11.65 -1.14
N TYR A 118 10.42 -12.79 -0.47
CA TYR A 118 9.73 -13.06 0.80
C TYR A 118 10.07 -12.02 1.88
N GLY A 119 11.34 -11.58 1.95
CA GLY A 119 11.75 -10.49 2.82
C GLY A 119 10.97 -9.20 2.58
N PHE A 120 10.80 -8.80 1.32
CA PHE A 120 10.00 -7.63 0.95
C PHE A 120 8.54 -7.78 1.36
N LEU A 121 7.94 -8.94 1.08
CA LEU A 121 6.53 -9.21 1.42
C LEU A 121 6.28 -9.14 2.93
N VAL A 122 7.16 -9.71 3.74
CA VAL A 122 7.00 -9.73 5.21
C VAL A 122 7.33 -8.37 5.85
N ALA A 123 8.17 -7.55 5.21
CA ALA A 123 8.54 -6.24 5.76
C ALA A 123 7.40 -5.21 5.74
N LEU A 124 6.40 -5.38 4.88
CA LEU A 124 5.30 -4.43 4.69
C LEU A 124 4.15 -4.66 5.68
N SER A 125 3.59 -3.56 6.20
CA SER A 125 2.42 -3.56 7.09
C SER A 125 1.19 -2.99 6.38
N SER A 126 0.00 -3.26 6.92
CA SER A 126 -1.23 -2.60 6.46
C SER A 126 -1.42 -1.25 7.16
N THR A 127 -1.10 -0.15 6.47
CA THR A 127 -1.20 1.22 6.99
C THR A 127 -2.61 1.55 7.48
N ALA A 128 -3.64 1.25 6.70
CA ALA A 128 -5.04 1.52 7.08
C ALA A 128 -5.45 0.81 8.38
N VAL A 129 -5.07 -0.46 8.53
CA VAL A 129 -5.40 -1.26 9.72
C VAL A 129 -4.66 -0.74 10.95
N VAL A 130 -3.35 -0.51 10.85
CA VAL A 130 -2.55 -0.05 11.99
C VAL A 130 -2.97 1.34 12.45
N LEU A 131 -3.16 2.28 11.52
CA LEU A 131 -3.61 3.63 11.87
C LEU A 131 -5.01 3.61 12.47
N LYS A 132 -5.93 2.77 11.97
CA LYS A 132 -7.25 2.60 12.56
C LYS A 132 -7.19 2.05 13.98
N ILE A 133 -6.35 1.06 14.25
CA ILE A 133 -6.15 0.51 15.60
C ILE A 133 -5.60 1.58 16.56
N LEU A 134 -4.62 2.37 16.11
CA LEU A 134 -4.07 3.47 16.90
C LEU A 134 -5.11 4.58 17.15
N ALA A 135 -5.95 4.87 16.15
CA ALA A 135 -7.04 5.85 16.27
C ALA A 135 -8.09 5.39 17.28
N ASP A 136 -8.56 4.14 17.17
CA ASP A 136 -9.57 3.55 18.06
C ASP A 136 -9.08 3.49 19.52
N LYS A 137 -7.76 3.43 19.74
CA LYS A 137 -7.14 3.47 21.07
C LYS A 137 -6.75 4.88 21.53
N ASN A 138 -7.01 5.94 20.75
CA ASN A 138 -6.50 7.29 20.98
C ASN A 138 -4.97 7.36 21.16
N GLN A 139 -4.24 6.45 20.51
CA GLN A 139 -2.79 6.30 20.62
C GLN A 139 -2.01 6.88 19.43
N LEU A 140 -2.69 7.48 18.44
CA LEU A 140 -2.02 8.12 17.30
C LEU A 140 -0.94 9.11 17.72
N ASN A 141 -1.23 9.94 18.73
CA ASN A 141 -0.33 10.99 19.23
C ASN A 141 0.72 10.49 20.23
N SER A 142 0.60 9.24 20.70
CA SER A 142 1.55 8.65 21.63
C SER A 142 2.94 8.45 20.99
N PRO A 143 4.03 8.34 21.77
CA PRO A 143 5.35 8.06 21.23
C PRO A 143 5.37 6.80 20.34
N SER A 144 4.72 5.72 20.77
CA SER A 144 4.59 4.48 20.00
C SER A 144 3.78 4.67 18.71
N GLY A 145 2.74 5.49 18.74
CA GLY A 145 1.94 5.84 17.55
C GLY A 145 2.73 6.65 16.54
N GLN A 146 3.55 7.60 17.00
CA GLN A 146 4.44 8.40 16.15
C GLN A 146 5.54 7.55 15.50
N ILE A 147 6.16 6.64 16.25
CA ILE A 147 7.14 5.68 15.72
C ILE A 147 6.48 4.79 14.66
N SER A 148 5.33 4.19 14.99
CA SER A 148 4.60 3.32 14.08
C SER A 148 4.22 4.04 12.79
N THR A 149 3.69 5.27 12.90
CA THR A 149 3.35 6.08 11.73
C THR A 149 4.58 6.40 10.87
N GLY A 150 5.71 6.74 11.49
CA GLY A 150 6.96 6.97 10.76
C GLY A 150 7.44 5.73 10.00
N ILE A 151 7.31 4.54 10.60
CA ILE A 151 7.62 3.27 9.94
C ILE A 151 6.66 3.02 8.77
N LEU A 152 5.36 3.20 8.96
CA LEU A 152 4.35 2.99 7.91
C LEU A 152 4.59 3.89 6.69
N ILE A 153 4.88 5.17 6.92
CA ILE A 153 5.18 6.11 5.82
C ILE A 153 6.46 5.69 5.08
N PHE A 154 7.47 5.19 5.80
CA PHE A 154 8.67 4.65 5.18
C PHE A 154 8.37 3.41 4.34
N GLN A 155 7.52 2.49 4.83
CA GLN A 155 7.10 1.31 4.10
C GLN A 155 6.33 1.67 2.80
N ASP A 156 5.39 2.62 2.88
CA ASP A 156 4.64 3.11 1.73
C ASP A 156 5.56 3.75 0.67
N MET A 157 6.65 4.41 1.08
CA MET A 157 7.65 4.94 0.15
C MET A 157 8.59 3.85 -0.39
N ALA A 158 8.92 2.84 0.42
CA ALA A 158 9.83 1.75 0.06
C ALA A 158 9.20 0.71 -0.87
N ILE A 159 7.87 0.62 -0.94
CA ILE A 159 7.19 -0.36 -1.80
C ILE A 159 7.50 -0.14 -3.29
N VAL A 160 7.59 1.11 -3.75
CA VAL A 160 7.88 1.44 -5.15
C VAL A 160 9.25 0.91 -5.59
N PRO A 161 10.37 1.22 -4.91
CA PRO A 161 11.67 0.65 -5.26
C PRO A 161 11.71 -0.87 -5.05
N MET A 162 11.04 -1.43 -4.04
CA MET A 162 10.96 -2.89 -3.86
C MET A 162 10.31 -3.58 -5.05
N LEU A 163 9.16 -3.08 -5.52
CA LEU A 163 8.47 -3.61 -6.69
C LEU A 163 9.29 -3.45 -7.97
N ALA A 164 10.01 -2.33 -8.11
CA ALA A 164 10.92 -2.11 -9.24
C ALA A 164 12.10 -3.11 -9.26
N LEU A 165 12.52 -3.62 -8.10
CA LEU A 165 13.59 -4.61 -7.98
C LEU A 165 13.13 -6.04 -8.29
N ILE A 166 11.83 -6.36 -8.17
CA ILE A 166 11.30 -7.71 -8.46
C ILE A 166 11.73 -8.26 -9.84
N PRO A 167 11.52 -7.54 -10.96
CA PRO A 167 11.94 -8.05 -12.27
C PRO A 167 13.46 -8.19 -12.39
N VAL A 168 14.24 -7.35 -11.69
CA VAL A 168 15.71 -7.45 -11.67
C VAL A 168 16.13 -8.73 -10.96
N LEU A 169 15.55 -9.00 -9.78
CA LEU A 169 15.81 -10.21 -8.99
C LEU A 169 15.41 -11.47 -9.76
N ALA A 170 14.25 -11.50 -10.42
CA ALA A 170 13.78 -12.66 -11.17
C ALA A 170 14.69 -13.07 -12.34
N ASN A 171 15.52 -12.14 -12.85
CA ASN A 171 16.35 -12.36 -14.03
C ASN A 171 17.83 -12.60 -13.71
N LEU A 172 18.24 -12.74 -12.45
CA LEU A 172 19.66 -12.81 -12.07
C LEU A 172 20.38 -14.11 -12.51
N GLU A 173 19.68 -15.23 -12.66
CA GLU A 173 20.31 -16.52 -12.98
C GLU A 173 20.64 -16.70 -14.47
N SER A 174 20.02 -15.90 -15.35
CA SER A 174 20.28 -15.97 -16.80
C SER A 174 21.41 -15.03 -17.26
N VAL A 175 22.22 -14.50 -16.35
CA VAL A 175 23.10 -13.36 -16.64
C VAL A 175 24.57 -13.74 -16.56
N SER A 176 25.13 -14.14 -17.71
CA SER A 176 26.56 -14.02 -17.96
C SER A 176 26.98 -12.56 -17.74
N LEU A 177 28.15 -12.30 -17.15
CA LEU A 177 28.73 -10.95 -16.96
C LEU A 177 28.66 -10.07 -18.23
N ILE A 178 28.73 -10.71 -19.42
CA ILE A 178 28.59 -10.05 -20.73
C ILE A 178 27.15 -9.56 -20.99
N SER A 179 26.15 -10.32 -20.56
CA SER A 179 24.72 -9.95 -20.67
C SER A 179 24.25 -8.95 -19.61
N LEU A 180 24.98 -8.82 -18.50
CA LEU A 180 24.72 -7.81 -17.47
C LEU A 180 25.12 -6.42 -17.98
N GLY A 181 26.28 -6.31 -18.64
CA GLY A 181 26.75 -5.07 -19.27
C GLY A 181 25.83 -4.58 -20.38
N SER A 182 25.35 -5.47 -21.25
CA SER A 182 24.43 -5.09 -22.33
C SER A 182 23.05 -4.70 -21.82
N ARG A 183 22.50 -5.37 -20.80
CA ARG A 183 21.23 -4.99 -20.17
C ARG A 183 21.31 -3.66 -19.43
N PHE A 184 22.40 -3.40 -18.70
CA PHE A 184 22.63 -2.08 -18.10
C PHE A 184 22.70 -0.98 -19.16
N LEU A 185 23.40 -1.23 -20.27
CA LEU A 185 23.50 -0.28 -21.38
C LEU A 185 22.14 -0.02 -22.02
N ILE A 186 21.33 -1.07 -22.23
CA ILE A 186 19.96 -0.98 -22.77
C ILE A 186 19.03 -0.24 -21.81
N SER A 187 19.08 -0.52 -20.50
CA SER A 187 18.27 0.20 -19.50
C SER A 187 18.66 1.68 -19.43
N ILE A 188 19.95 2.00 -19.46
CA ILE A 188 20.43 3.39 -19.52
C ILE A 188 19.95 4.06 -20.82
N LEU A 189 20.08 3.39 -21.97
CA LEU A 189 19.61 3.88 -23.27
C LEU A 189 18.10 4.08 -23.30
N ALA A 190 17.33 3.17 -22.71
CA ALA A 190 15.87 3.25 -22.64
C ALA A 190 15.44 4.44 -21.76
N VAL A 191 16.06 4.61 -20.59
CA VAL A 191 15.81 5.77 -19.73
C VAL A 191 16.21 7.07 -20.42
N LEU A 192 17.35 7.11 -21.11
CA LEU A 192 17.77 8.27 -21.90
C LEU A 192 16.81 8.56 -23.05
N ALA A 193 16.35 7.53 -23.76
CA ALA A 193 15.42 7.66 -24.87
C ALA A 193 14.07 8.18 -24.38
N VAL A 194 13.53 7.62 -23.29
CA VAL A 194 12.29 8.11 -22.67
C VAL A 194 12.47 9.55 -22.20
N TYR A 195 13.58 9.89 -21.54
CA TYR A 195 13.87 11.26 -21.12
C TYR A 195 13.97 12.23 -22.30
N LEU A 196 14.65 11.86 -23.38
CA LEU A 196 14.79 12.69 -24.57
C LEU A 196 13.46 12.84 -25.34
N ILE A 197 12.68 11.77 -25.44
CA ILE A 197 11.33 11.79 -26.02
C ILE A 197 10.45 12.70 -25.17
N ALA A 198 10.42 12.51 -23.84
CA ALA A 198 9.67 13.38 -22.95
C ALA A 198 10.11 14.84 -23.10
N ARG A 199 11.42 15.12 -23.10
CA ARG A 199 11.96 16.48 -23.26
C ARG A 199 11.66 17.09 -24.63
N LYS A 200 11.54 16.30 -25.70
CA LYS A 200 11.34 16.80 -27.07
C LYS A 200 9.88 16.84 -27.49
N VAL A 201 9.07 15.89 -27.01
CA VAL A 201 7.63 15.79 -27.29
C VAL A 201 6.83 16.71 -26.36
N MET A 202 7.21 16.85 -25.09
CA MET A 202 6.48 17.70 -24.15
C MET A 202 6.41 19.17 -24.59
N PRO A 203 7.50 19.82 -25.09
CA PRO A 203 7.43 21.17 -25.66
C PRO A 203 6.61 21.27 -26.95
N VAL A 204 6.56 20.19 -27.76
CA VAL A 204 5.77 20.15 -28.99
C VAL A 204 4.29 20.03 -28.65
N ILE A 205 3.93 19.15 -27.72
CA ILE A 205 2.56 19.03 -27.22
C ILE A 205 2.11 20.34 -26.56
N THR A 206 2.93 20.94 -25.69
CA THR A 206 2.57 22.22 -25.06
C THR A 206 2.50 23.35 -26.10
N SER A 207 3.36 23.40 -27.11
CA SER A 207 3.27 24.42 -28.17
C SER A 207 2.08 24.21 -29.13
N VAL A 208 1.66 22.97 -29.37
CA VAL A 208 0.43 22.65 -30.11
C VAL A 208 -0.81 23.04 -29.29
N ILE A 209 -0.84 22.70 -28.00
CA ILE A 209 -1.93 23.09 -27.08
C ILE A 209 -2.00 24.62 -26.95
N VAL A 210 -0.87 25.31 -26.80
CA VAL A 210 -0.79 26.78 -26.72
C VAL A 210 -1.23 27.43 -28.04
N ARG A 211 -0.96 26.81 -29.20
CA ARG A 211 -1.48 27.27 -30.51
C ARG A 211 -2.97 27.03 -30.70
N THR A 212 -3.59 26.16 -29.90
CA THR A 212 -5.02 25.85 -30.04
C THR A 212 -5.91 27.00 -29.55
N ARG A 213 -5.38 28.01 -28.82
CA ARG A 213 -6.08 29.29 -28.47
C ARG A 213 -7.56 29.13 -28.06
N ILE A 214 -7.94 28.02 -27.42
CA ILE A 214 -9.27 27.90 -26.83
C ILE A 214 -9.22 28.67 -25.51
N LYS A 215 -9.74 29.90 -25.55
CA LYS A 215 -9.84 30.82 -24.41
C LYS A 215 -10.67 30.27 -23.23
N GLU A 216 -11.26 29.08 -23.35
CA GLU A 216 -12.19 28.53 -22.34
C GLU A 216 -11.50 27.71 -21.25
N ILE A 217 -10.24 27.29 -21.41
CA ILE A 217 -9.55 26.46 -20.38
C ILE A 217 -9.00 27.30 -19.21
N PHE A 218 -8.91 28.63 -19.35
CA PHE A 218 -8.44 29.50 -18.27
C PHE A 218 -9.54 29.96 -17.29
N LEU A 219 -10.79 29.49 -17.46
CA LEU A 219 -11.94 29.87 -16.63
C LEU A 219 -12.62 28.69 -15.92
N MET A 220 -11.95 27.53 -15.82
CA MET A 220 -12.36 26.43 -14.95
C MET A 220 -11.27 26.08 -13.94
#